data_AF-A0AAQ0LWM8-F1
#
_entry.id   AF-A0AAQ0LWM8-F1
#
_cell.length_a   1.000
_cell.length_b   1.000
_cell.length_c   1.000
_cell.angle_alpha   90.00
_cell.angle_beta   90.00
_cell.angle_gamma   90.00
#
_symmetry.space_group_name_H-M   'P 1'
#
loop_
_entity.id
_entity.type
_entity.pdbx_description
1 polymer ?
#
loop_
_entity_poly.entity_id
_entity_poly.type
_entity_poly.pdbx_seq_one_letter_code
_entity_poly.pdbx_strand_id
1 'polypeptide(L)' 'MARTTNITRYTCDRCHASAYLADGDPRTSSDWHDITHTTVDGVAQGALVCTACWQTFKALAATQDAAYAAYLNNTTDRKE' A
#
# COMPACT_ATOMS: atom_id res chain seq x y z
N MET A 1 -15.86 -8.67 34.05
CA MET A 1 -15.19 -8.22 32.81
C MET A 1 -15.84 -8.94 31.64
N ALA A 2 -16.33 -8.22 30.64
CA ALA A 2 -16.87 -8.83 29.42
C ALA A 2 -15.70 -9.36 28.57
N ARG A 3 -15.80 -10.61 28.10
CA ARG A 3 -14.81 -11.21 27.19
C ARG A 3 -15.27 -10.94 25.75
N THR A 4 -14.47 -10.23 24.98
CA THR A 4 -14.70 -10.03 23.54
C THR A 4 -13.99 -11.14 22.78
N THR A 5 -14.74 -11.88 21.97
CA THR A 5 -14.24 -12.95 21.08
C THR A 5 -14.26 -12.47 19.63
N ASN A 6 -13.65 -13.23 18.70
CA ASN A 6 -13.63 -12.94 17.26
C ASN A 6 -12.94 -11.60 16.90
N ILE A 7 -11.70 -11.46 17.38
CA ILE A 7 -10.86 -10.30 17.10
C ILE A 7 -9.75 -10.73 16.15
N THR A 8 -9.59 -10.02 15.05
CA THR A 8 -8.53 -10.21 14.06
C THR A 8 -7.38 -9.26 14.37
N ARG A 9 -6.15 -9.77 14.33
CA ARG A 9 -4.93 -8.96 14.47
C ARG A 9 -4.47 -8.50 13.10
N TYR A 10 -4.56 -7.20 12.86
CA TYR A 10 -3.99 -6.55 11.69
C TYR A 10 -2.56 -6.13 12.01
N THR A 11 -1.63 -6.38 11.09
CA THR A 11 -0.22 -6.01 11.23
C THR A 11 0.26 -5.35 9.94
N CYS A 12 0.91 -4.20 10.06
CA CYS A 12 1.45 -3.48 8.93
C CYS A 12 2.74 -4.16 8.48
N ASP A 13 2.83 -4.57 7.23
CA ASP A 13 4.02 -5.25 6.71
C ASP A 13 5.25 -4.33 6.65
N ARG A 14 5.04 -3.00 6.55
CA ARG A 14 6.12 -2.01 6.47
C ARG A 14 6.68 -1.60 7.83
N CYS A 15 5.82 -1.25 8.79
CA CYS A 15 6.23 -0.68 10.08
C CYS A 15 5.95 -1.58 11.28
N HIS A 16 5.32 -2.75 11.07
CA HIS A 16 4.96 -3.73 12.09
C HIS A 16 4.01 -3.22 13.18
N ALA A 17 3.42 -2.03 13.02
CA ALA A 17 2.33 -1.58 13.85
C ALA A 17 1.18 -2.59 13.75
N SER A 18 0.55 -2.90 14.88
CA SER A 18 -0.56 -3.86 14.92
C SER A 18 -1.76 -3.34 15.71
N ALA A 19 -2.96 -3.66 15.24
CA ALA A 19 -4.20 -3.41 15.97
C ALA A 19 -5.05 -4.67 16.02
N TYR A 20 -5.78 -4.81 17.12
CA TYR A 20 -6.74 -5.88 17.32
C TYR A 20 -8.13 -5.31 17.07
N LEU A 21 -8.77 -5.75 15.99
CA LEU A 21 -10.08 -5.24 15.56
C LEU A 21 -11.11 -6.37 15.60
N ALA A 22 -12.31 -6.04 16.06
CA ALA A 22 -13.43 -6.97 15.99
C ALA A 22 -13.89 -7.15 14.53
N ASP A 23 -14.48 -8.30 14.22
CA ASP A 23 -15.11 -8.49 12.91
C ASP A 23 -16.18 -7.44 12.65
N GLY A 24 -16.15 -6.86 11.44
CA GLY A 24 -17.05 -5.78 11.04
C GLY A 24 -16.71 -4.41 11.63
N ASP A 25 -15.58 -4.26 12.34
CA ASP A 25 -15.12 -2.95 12.80
C ASP A 25 -14.78 -2.05 11.59
N PRO A 26 -15.40 -0.85 11.48
CA PRO A 26 -15.18 0.05 10.35
C PRO A 26 -13.71 0.52 10.23
N ARG A 27 -12.91 0.42 11.30
CA ARG A 27 -11.48 0.70 11.25
C ARG A 27 -10.70 -0.27 10.38
N THR A 28 -11.26 -1.45 10.13
CA THR A 28 -10.67 -2.44 9.23
C THR A 28 -10.45 -1.86 7.83
N SER A 29 -11.43 -1.10 7.30
CA SER A 29 -11.32 -0.51 5.96
C SER A 29 -10.78 0.91 5.95
N SER A 30 -10.84 1.66 7.07
CA SER A 30 -10.30 3.02 7.13
C SER A 30 -8.80 3.05 7.46
N ASP A 31 -8.34 2.15 8.34
CA ASP A 31 -7.00 2.22 8.93
C ASP A 31 -6.00 1.28 8.26
N TRP A 32 -6.49 0.32 7.50
CA TRP A 32 -5.71 -0.73 6.84
C TRP A 32 -5.98 -0.74 5.34
N HIS A 33 -4.90 -0.77 4.57
CA HIS A 33 -4.92 -0.62 3.12
C HIS A 33 -4.10 -1.75 2.50
N ASP A 34 -4.73 -2.52 1.62
CA ASP A 34 -4.01 -3.47 0.77
C ASP A 34 -3.38 -2.73 -0.40
N ILE A 35 -2.06 -2.85 -0.54
CA ILE A 35 -1.31 -2.31 -1.67
C ILE A 35 -0.89 -3.45 -2.59
N THR A 36 -0.87 -3.16 -3.89
CA THR A 36 -0.31 -4.04 -4.91
C THR A 36 0.73 -3.26 -5.70
N HIS A 37 1.94 -3.82 -5.80
CA HIS A 37 3.03 -3.29 -6.63
C HIS A 37 3.44 -4.35 -7.65
N THR A 38 3.62 -3.96 -8.91
CA THR A 38 4.13 -4.85 -9.95
C THR A 38 5.59 -4.50 -10.21
N THR A 39 6.48 -5.47 -10.03
CA THR A 39 7.92 -5.28 -10.29
C THR A 39 8.20 -5.16 -11.78
N VAL A 40 9.43 -4.78 -12.12
CA VAL A 40 9.90 -4.71 -13.52
C VAL A 40 9.79 -6.05 -14.27
N ASP A 41 9.90 -7.17 -13.56
CA ASP A 41 9.75 -8.52 -14.12
C ASP A 41 8.26 -8.94 -14.30
N GLY A 42 7.31 -8.04 -13.99
CA GLY A 42 5.88 -8.29 -14.06
C GLY A 42 5.31 -9.06 -12.85
N VAL A 43 6.07 -9.18 -11.76
CA VAL A 43 5.62 -9.92 -10.57
C VAL A 43 4.79 -9.01 -9.67
N ALA A 44 3.56 -9.41 -9.36
CA ALA A 44 2.71 -8.71 -8.40
C ALA A 44 3.13 -9.03 -6.95
N GLN A 45 3.30 -7.99 -6.16
CA GLN A 45 3.62 -8.05 -4.73
C GLN A 45 2.51 -7.33 -3.95
N GLY A 46 1.85 -8.06 -3.07
CA GLY A 46 0.84 -7.53 -2.16
C GLY A 46 1.41 -7.24 -0.77
N ALA A 47 0.91 -6.20 -0.11
CA ALA A 47 1.21 -5.94 1.30
C ALA A 47 0.03 -5.24 1.99
N LEU A 48 -0.15 -5.50 3.28
CA LEU A 48 -1.10 -4.81 4.13
C LEU A 48 -0.39 -3.69 4.89
N VAL A 49 -0.85 -2.45 4.76
CA VAL A 49 -0.23 -1.29 5.41
C VAL A 49 -1.22 -0.45 6.20
N CYS A 50 -0.75 0.20 7.26
CA CYS A 50 -1.56 1.16 8.01
C CYS A 50 -1.69 2.49 7.22
N THR A 51 -2.69 3.31 7.56
CA THR A 51 -2.97 4.61 6.90
C THR A 51 -1.74 5.52 6.77
N ALA A 52 -0.88 5.58 7.79
CA ALA A 52 0.34 6.40 7.71
C ALA A 52 1.29 5.91 6.60
N CYS A 53 1.52 4.59 6.53
CA CYS A 53 2.35 3.98 5.51
C CYS A 53 1.71 4.03 4.13
N TRP A 54 0.37 3.93 4.06
CA TRP A 54 -0.39 4.11 2.82
C TRP A 54 -0.18 5.50 2.21
N GLN A 55 -0.23 6.57 3.01
CA GLN A 55 0.00 7.93 2.48
C GLN A 55 1.43 8.09 1.95
N THR A 56 2.43 7.52 2.63
CA THR A 56 3.80 7.50 2.12
C THR A 56 3.92 6.72 0.82
N PHE A 57 3.27 5.56 0.71
CA PHE A 57 3.24 4.77 -0.51
C PHE A 57 2.60 5.54 -1.68
N LYS A 58 1.47 6.22 -1.46
CA LYS A 58 0.83 7.05 -2.49
C LYS A 58 1.76 8.13 -3.04
N ALA A 59 2.52 8.81 -2.18
CA ALA A 59 3.46 9.84 -2.61
C ALA A 59 4.62 9.26 -3.44
N LEU A 60 5.12 8.08 -3.05
CA LEU A 60 6.13 7.34 -3.81
C LEU A 60 5.58 6.91 -5.18
N ALA A 61 4.41 6.28 -5.20
CA ALA A 61 3.76 5.81 -6.42
C ALA A 61 3.51 6.96 -7.40
N ALA A 62 2.99 8.10 -6.93
CA ALA A 62 2.79 9.27 -7.78
C ALA A 62 4.09 9.80 -8.41
N THR A 63 5.21 9.71 -7.69
CA THR A 63 6.52 10.09 -8.23
C THR A 63 6.99 9.12 -9.32
N GLN A 64 6.78 7.82 -9.11
CA GLN A 64 7.12 6.77 -10.07
C GLN A 64 6.25 6.87 -11.33
N ASP A 65 4.94 7.11 -11.18
CA ASP A 65 4.01 7.32 -12.29
C ASP A 65 4.41 8.54 -13.13
N ALA A 66 4.79 9.64 -12.48
CA ALA A 66 5.29 10.83 -13.17
C ALA A 66 6.59 10.56 -13.94
N ALA A 67 7.53 9.81 -13.34
CA ALA A 67 8.77 9.42 -14.01
C ALA A 67 8.52 8.50 -15.21
N TYR A 68 7.59 7.55 -15.08
CA TYR A 68 7.18 6.67 -16.17
C TYR A 68 6.51 7.44 -17.32
N ALA A 69 5.60 8.36 -17.00
CA ALA A 69 4.99 9.24 -18.00
C ALA A 69 6.03 10.12 -18.70
N ALA A 70 7.02 10.65 -17.97
CA ALA A 70 8.11 11.42 -18.55
C ALA A 70 8.99 10.56 -19.48
N TYR A 71 9.30 9.32 -19.08
CA TYR A 71 10.04 8.37 -19.92
C TYR A 71 9.33 8.09 -21.25
N LEU A 72 8.03 7.80 -21.22
CA LEU A 72 7.25 7.55 -22.44
C LEU A 72 7.12 8.79 -23.35
N ASN A 73 7.06 9.98 -22.76
CA ASN A 73 6.90 11.23 -23.50
C ASN A 73 8.22 11.87 -23.92
N ASN A 74 9.37 11.27 -23.58
CA ASN A 74 10.69 11.76 -23.98
C ASN A 74 10.93 11.49 -25.47
N THR A 75 10.62 12.49 -26.29
CA THR A 75 10.84 12.47 -27.75
C THR A 75 12.28 12.83 -28.16
N THR A 76 13.13 13.20 -27.19
CA THR A 76 14.51 13.67 -27.40
C THR A 76 15.58 12.58 -27.37
N ASP A 77 15.28 11.38 -26.88
CA ASP A 77 16.19 10.22 -26.89
C ASP A 77 16.25 9.48 -28.24
N ARG A 78 15.45 9.91 -29.23
CA ARG A 78 15.51 9.41 -30.60
C ARG A 78 16.62 10.13 -31.38
N LYS A 79 17.87 10.01 -30.92
CA LYS A 79 19.02 10.28 -31.80
C LYS A 79 19.23 9.05 -32.67
N GLU A 80 19.21 9.30 -33.97
CA GLU A 80 19.35 8.35 -35.09
C GLU A 80 20.56 7.42 -34.98
#